data_AF-A0A0R2JNJ9-F1
#
_entry.id   AF-A0A0R2JNJ9-F1
#
_cell.length_a   1.000
_cell.length_b   1.000
_cell.length_c   1.000
_cell.angle_alpha   90.00
_cell.angle_beta   90.00
_cell.angle_gamma   90.00
#
_symmetry.space_group_name_H-M   'P 1'
#
loop_
_entity.id
_entity.type
_entity.pdbx_description
1 polymer ?
#
loop_
_entity_poly.entity_id
_entity_poly.type
_entity_poly.pdbx_seq_one_letter_code
_entity_poly.pdbx_strand_id
1 'polypeptide(L)'
;MKDEIERLDILIGKILRFGVAISLVLMAVGAVLLVFKNRNAVMPYFNYLSLHSLIQGMLRLQPNAWFMGGMLTLILTPVLRVISSIFVFAQVKDWRYVLITSIVLVILLIAILFGVKAA
;
A
#
# COMPACT_ATOMS: atom_id res chain seq x y z
N MET A 1 1.01 -23.49 21.70
CA MET A 1 -0.19 -23.04 20.95
C MET A 1 -0.53 -21.57 21.18
N LYS A 2 -0.65 -21.08 22.43
CA LYS A 2 -0.87 -19.63 22.71
C LYS A 2 0.28 -18.73 22.22
N ASP A 3 1.52 -19.13 22.50
CA ASP A 3 2.71 -18.33 22.15
C ASP A 3 2.94 -18.17 20.63
N GLU A 4 2.37 -19.10 19.85
CA GLU A 4 2.51 -19.09 18.39
C GLU A 4 1.51 -18.10 17.79
N ILE A 5 0.24 -18.14 18.22
CA ILE A 5 -0.80 -17.19 17.83
C ILE A 5 -0.40 -15.74 18.22
N GLU A 6 0.14 -15.54 19.42
CA GLU A 6 0.59 -14.23 19.88
C GLU A 6 1.73 -13.67 19.01
N ARG A 7 2.69 -14.51 18.60
CA ARG A 7 3.75 -14.10 17.66
C ARG A 7 3.21 -13.75 16.29
N LEU A 8 2.20 -14.47 15.80
CA LEU A 8 1.56 -14.15 14.51
C LEU A 8 0.84 -12.80 14.57
N ASP A 9 0.09 -12.54 15.63
CA ASP A 9 -0.64 -11.27 15.80
C ASP A 9 0.33 -10.08 15.88
N ILE A 10 1.48 -10.24 16.56
CA ILE A 10 2.52 -9.20 16.63
C ILE A 10 3.18 -8.98 15.26
N LEU A 11 3.49 -10.04 14.52
CA LEU A 11 4.10 -9.93 13.18
C LEU A 11 3.15 -9.25 12.19
N ILE A 12 1.89 -9.67 12.16
CA ILE A 12 0.84 -9.08 11.30
C ILE A 12 0.63 -7.60 11.68
N GLY A 13 0.57 -7.30 12.98
CA GLY A 13 0.43 -5.94 13.47
C GLY A 13 1.61 -5.03 13.11
N LYS A 14 2.85 -5.54 13.15
CA LYS A 14 4.05 -4.78 12.74
C LYS A 14 4.05 -4.46 11.25
N ILE A 15 3.73 -5.44 10.39
CA ILE A 15 3.67 -5.24 8.93
C ILE A 15 2.62 -4.17 8.60
N LEU A 16 1.46 -4.22 9.25
CA LEU A 16 0.39 -3.23 9.06
C LEU A 16 0.85 -1.82 9.45
N ARG A 17 1.48 -1.67 10.61
CA ARG A 17 1.93 -0.37 11.11
C ARG A 17 3.00 0.24 10.21
N PHE A 18 3.94 -0.57 9.73
CA PHE A 18 5.00 -0.10 8.83
C PHE A 18 4.43 0.40 7.49
N GLY A 19 3.53 -0.36 6.85
CA GLY A 19 2.95 0.04 5.57
C GLY A 19 2.16 1.35 5.65
N VAL A 20 1.35 1.52 6.71
CA VAL A 20 0.59 2.74 6.95
C VAL A 20 1.51 3.91 7.36
N ALA A 21 2.54 3.67 8.17
CA ALA A 21 3.48 4.73 8.54
C ALA A 21 4.23 5.26 7.31
N ILE A 22 4.67 4.39 6.41
CA ILE A 22 5.37 4.77 5.18
C ILE A 22 4.44 5.60 4.29
N SER A 23 3.20 5.17 4.06
CA SER A 23 2.26 5.94 3.24
C SER A 23 1.95 7.31 3.84
N LEU A 24 1.80 7.39 5.17
CA LEU A 24 1.60 8.65 5.88
C LEU A 24 2.78 9.61 5.69
N VAL A 25 4.02 9.10 5.79
CA VAL A 25 5.23 9.90 5.55
C VAL A 25 5.29 10.39 4.12
N LEU A 26 5.02 9.54 3.13
CA LEU A 26 5.01 9.94 1.71
C LEU A 26 3.99 11.05 1.45
N MET A 27 2.77 10.92 2.00
CA MET A 27 1.74 11.95 1.87
C MET A 27 2.09 13.23 2.62
N ALA A 28 2.70 13.13 3.81
CA ALA A 28 3.15 14.28 4.58
C ALA A 28 4.23 15.07 3.82
N VAL A 29 5.19 14.39 3.18
CA VAL A 29 6.18 15.04 2.32
C VAL A 29 5.50 15.73 1.13
N GLY A 30 4.53 15.08 0.49
CA GLY A 30 3.72 15.70 -0.57
C GLY A 30 3.00 16.97 -0.08
N ALA A 31 2.41 16.94 1.11
CA ALA A 31 1.73 18.07 1.72
C ALA A 31 2.68 19.23 2.01
N VAL A 32 3.85 18.95 2.58
CA VAL A 32 4.90 19.94 2.83
C VAL A 32 5.36 20.58 1.53
N LEU A 33 5.65 19.78 0.51
CA LEU A 33 6.05 20.27 -0.81
C LEU A 33 4.96 21.14 -1.46
N LEU A 34 3.69 20.85 -1.22
CA LEU A 34 2.56 21.63 -1.74
C LEU A 34 2.52 23.04 -1.12
N VAL A 35 2.85 23.17 0.17
CA VAL A 35 2.92 24.48 0.84
C VAL A 35 4.06 25.33 0.30
N PHE A 36 5.20 24.71 0.00
CA PHE A 36 6.38 25.42 -0.50
C PHE A 36 6.38 25.68 -2.02
N LYS A 37 5.59 24.95 -2.81
CA LYS A 37 5.58 25.02 -4.28
C LYS A 37 4.33 25.74 -4.80
N ASN A 38 4.53 26.72 -5.67
CA ASN A 38 3.44 27.56 -6.20
C ASN A 38 2.35 26.72 -6.92
N ARG A 39 1.06 27.05 -6.70
CA ARG A 39 -0.11 26.24 -7.14
C ARG A 39 -0.18 25.96 -8.65
N ASN A 40 0.55 26.71 -9.46
CA ASN A 40 0.57 26.59 -10.92
C ASN A 40 1.44 25.44 -11.44
N ALA A 41 2.23 24.77 -10.59
CA ALA A 41 3.09 23.64 -10.98
C ALA A 41 2.44 22.25 -10.77
N VAL A 42 1.15 22.21 -10.45
CA VAL A 42 0.39 21.01 -10.08
C VAL A 42 -0.10 20.31 -11.36
N MET A 43 0.67 19.34 -11.86
CA MET A 43 0.32 18.49 -13.01
C MET A 43 -0.81 17.50 -12.65
N PRO A 44 -1.75 17.18 -13.55
CA PRO A 44 -2.83 16.23 -13.28
C PRO A 44 -2.32 14.87 -12.79
N TYR A 45 -3.02 14.27 -11.82
CA TYR A 45 -2.65 12.99 -11.19
C TYR A 45 -2.47 11.84 -12.21
N PHE A 46 -3.26 11.83 -13.28
CA PHE A 46 -3.25 10.77 -14.30
C PHE A 46 -1.90 10.56 -15.02
N ASN A 47 -0.99 11.54 -15.01
CA ASN A 47 0.32 11.39 -15.64
C ASN A 47 1.28 10.47 -14.86
N TYR A 48 0.94 10.06 -13.64
CA TYR A 48 1.77 9.19 -12.78
C TYR A 48 1.29 7.73 -12.70
N LEU A 49 0.44 7.29 -13.63
CA LEU A 49 -0.01 5.89 -13.72
C LEU A 49 1.14 4.90 -14.03
N SER A 50 2.23 5.39 -14.62
CA SER A 50 3.45 4.58 -14.81
C SER A 50 4.36 4.70 -13.59
N LEU A 51 4.86 3.55 -13.10
CA LEU A 51 5.87 3.52 -12.03
C LEU A 51 7.09 4.38 -12.37
N HIS A 52 7.46 4.44 -13.65
CA HIS A 52 8.59 5.24 -14.10
C HIS A 52 8.33 6.75 -13.96
N SER A 53 7.14 7.23 -14.38
CA SER A 53 6.79 8.64 -14.25
C SER A 53 6.57 9.05 -12.80
N LEU A 54 6.05 8.14 -11.97
CA LEU A 54 5.91 8.34 -10.53
C LEU A 54 7.27 8.54 -9.85
N ILE A 55 8.24 7.65 -10.10
CA ILE A 55 9.59 7.77 -9.52
C ILE A 55 10.27 9.06 -9.99
N GLN A 56 10.20 9.38 -11.29
CA GLN A 56 10.75 10.64 -11.81
C GLN A 56 10.06 11.87 -11.19
N GLY A 57 8.74 11.83 -11.00
CA GLY A 57 7.98 12.91 -10.36
C GLY A 57 8.37 13.12 -8.89
N MET A 58 8.63 12.03 -8.16
CA MET A 58 9.11 12.08 -6.79
C MET A 58 10.52 12.70 -6.71
N LEU A 59 11.42 12.29 -7.62
CA LEU A 59 12.78 12.86 -7.75
C LEU A 59 12.76 14.34 -8.13
N ARG A 60 11.79 14.77 -8.94
CA ARG A 60 11.57 16.19 -9.30
C ARG A 60 10.83 16.99 -8.21
N LEU A 61 10.64 16.39 -7.02
CA LEU A 61 9.96 16.99 -5.87
C LEU A 61 8.60 17.60 -6.26
N GLN A 62 7.83 16.86 -7.06
CA GLN A 62 6.48 17.26 -7.44
C GLN A 62 5.48 16.77 -6.37
N PRO A 63 4.70 17.66 -5.73
CA PRO A 63 3.78 17.30 -4.66
C PRO A 63 2.86 16.13 -5.01
N ASN A 64 2.32 16.15 -6.23
CA ASN A 64 1.36 15.14 -6.70
C ASN A 64 1.97 13.75 -6.86
N ALA A 65 3.26 13.66 -7.21
CA ALA A 65 3.95 12.37 -7.32
C ALA A 65 4.15 11.73 -5.93
N TRP A 66 4.41 12.54 -4.90
CA TRP A 66 4.51 12.09 -3.51
C TRP A 66 3.15 11.64 -2.96
N PHE A 67 2.08 12.38 -3.23
CA PHE A 67 0.72 11.94 -2.90
C PHE A 67 0.31 10.65 -3.62
N MET A 68 0.60 10.54 -4.92
CA MET A 68 0.32 9.33 -5.69
C MET A 68 1.11 8.13 -5.17
N GLY A 69 2.40 8.31 -4.85
CA GLY A 69 3.23 7.27 -4.23
C GLY A 69 2.71 6.83 -2.86
N GLY A 70 2.26 7.79 -2.04
CA GLY A 70 1.60 7.52 -0.76
C GLY A 70 0.31 6.72 -0.93
N MET A 71 -0.58 7.13 -1.85
CA MET A 71 -1.82 6.41 -2.15
C MET A 71 -1.55 4.99 -2.66
N LEU A 72 -0.62 4.85 -3.60
CA LEU A 72 -0.21 3.55 -4.13
C LEU A 72 0.29 2.64 -3.01
N THR A 73 1.13 3.16 -2.11
CA THR A 73 1.62 2.42 -0.94
C THR A 73 0.47 2.02 0.00
N LEU A 74 -0.51 2.90 0.22
CA LEU A 74 -1.65 2.67 1.10
C LEU A 74 -2.60 1.60 0.55
N ILE A 75 -2.81 1.57 -0.77
CA ILE A 75 -3.59 0.54 -1.47
C ILE A 75 -2.80 -0.79 -1.53
N LEU A 76 -1.47 -0.73 -1.67
CA LEU A 76 -0.61 -1.92 -1.72
C LEU A 76 -0.42 -2.57 -0.35
N THR A 77 -0.50 -1.79 0.74
CA THR A 77 -0.33 -2.27 2.13
C THR A 77 -1.27 -3.44 2.49
N PRO A 78 -2.58 -3.39 2.17
CA PRO A 78 -3.48 -4.53 2.29
C PRO A 78 -2.99 -5.78 1.55
N VAL A 79 -2.45 -5.63 0.33
CA VAL A 79 -1.97 -6.76 -0.50
C VAL A 79 -0.75 -7.43 0.15
N LEU A 80 0.23 -6.63 0.57
CA LEU A 80 1.41 -7.13 1.28
C LEU A 80 1.04 -7.85 2.58
N ARG A 81 0.06 -7.32 3.32
CA ARG A 81 -0.47 -7.97 4.52
C ARG A 81 -1.05 -9.34 4.20
N VAL A 82 -1.91 -9.45 3.20
CA VAL A 82 -2.56 -10.72 2.86
C VAL A 82 -1.55 -11.76 2.41
N ILE A 83 -0.58 -11.39 1.56
CA ILE A 83 0.52 -12.29 1.15
C ILE A 83 1.33 -12.76 2.37
N SER A 84 1.70 -11.84 3.27
CA SER A 84 2.45 -12.21 4.48
C SER A 84 1.67 -13.16 5.40
N SER A 85 0.35 -12.96 5.52
CA SER A 85 -0.51 -13.86 6.29
C SER A 85 -0.61 -15.25 5.66
N ILE A 86 -0.72 -15.35 4.34
CA ILE A 86 -0.73 -16.63 3.61
C ILE A 86 0.57 -17.39 3.86
N PHE A 87 1.73 -16.73 3.76
CA PHE A 87 3.02 -17.36 3.99
C PHE A 87 3.14 -17.92 5.41
N VAL A 88 2.71 -17.13 6.39
CA VAL A 88 2.70 -17.53 7.81
C VAL A 88 1.77 -18.73 8.04
N PHE A 89 0.52 -18.68 7.56
CA PHE A 89 -0.44 -19.77 7.75
C PHE A 89 -0.06 -21.04 7.00
N ALA A 90 0.61 -20.91 5.85
CA ALA A 90 1.15 -22.05 5.11
C ALA A 90 2.26 -22.77 5.89
N GLN A 91 3.15 -22.03 6.57
CA GLN A 91 4.16 -22.64 7.45
C GLN A 91 3.55 -23.36 8.65
N VAL A 92 2.48 -22.80 9.23
CA VAL A 92 1.72 -23.40 10.34
C VAL A 92 0.84 -24.58 9.86
N LYS A 93 0.82 -24.88 8.55
CA LYS A 93 -0.03 -25.91 7.91
C LYS A 93 -1.52 -25.73 8.18
N ASP A 94 -1.97 -24.51 8.46
CA ASP A 94 -3.38 -24.21 8.67
C ASP A 94 -4.07 -23.89 7.33
N TRP A 95 -4.40 -24.95 6.61
CA TRP A 95 -5.02 -24.87 5.28
C TRP A 95 -6.37 -24.13 5.27
N ARG A 96 -7.10 -24.10 6.39
CA ARG A 96 -8.37 -23.38 6.48
C ARG A 96 -8.16 -21.88 6.44
N TYR A 97 -7.18 -21.37 7.20
CA TYR A 97 -6.84 -19.95 7.19
C TYR A 97 -6.18 -19.52 5.87
N VAL A 98 -5.37 -20.38 5.25
CA VAL A 98 -4.82 -20.13 3.90
C VAL A 98 -5.94 -19.97 2.86
N LEU A 99 -6.99 -20.80 2.91
CA LEU A 99 -8.12 -20.71 1.98
C LEU A 99 -8.87 -19.38 2.15
N ILE A 100 -9.23 -19.01 3.40
CA ILE A 100 -9.96 -17.77 3.67
C ILE A 100 -9.15 -16.55 3.23
N THR A 101 -7.87 -16.49 3.60
CA THR A 101 -6.98 -15.37 3.22
C THR A 101 -6.75 -15.28 1.71
N SER A 102 -6.69 -16.42 1.01
CA SER A 102 -6.65 -16.45 -0.45
C SER A 102 -7.93 -15.90 -1.09
N ILE A 103 -9.11 -16.22 -0.56
CA ILE A 103 -10.37 -15.63 -1.02
C ILE A 103 -10.37 -14.11 -0.80
N VAL A 104 -9.92 -13.64 0.36
CA VAL A 104 -9.78 -12.21 0.64
C VAL A 104 -8.81 -11.54 -0.34
N LEU A 105 -7.70 -12.20 -0.70
CA LEU A 105 -6.76 -11.70 -1.72
C LEU A 105 -7.47 -11.51 -3.07
N VAL A 106 -8.26 -12.49 -3.51
CA VAL A 106 -9.02 -12.41 -4.75
C VAL A 106 -10.01 -11.25 -4.72
N ILE A 107 -10.75 -11.07 -3.61
CA ILE A 107 -11.69 -9.94 -3.46
C ILE A 107 -10.94 -8.60 -3.53
N LEU A 108 -9.79 -8.48 -2.88
CA LEU A 108 -8.95 -7.27 -2.93
C LEU A 108 -8.46 -6.99 -4.35
N LEU A 109 -7.99 -8.02 -5.08
CA LEU A 109 -7.55 -7.87 -6.46
C LEU A 109 -8.71 -7.43 -7.37
N ILE A 110 -9.89 -8.02 -7.20
CA ILE A 110 -11.09 -7.59 -7.93
C ILE A 110 -11.42 -6.13 -7.61
N ALA A 111 -11.42 -5.75 -6.33
CA ALA A 111 -11.71 -4.36 -5.93
C ALA A 111 -10.71 -3.36 -6.54
N ILE A 112 -9.40 -3.69 -6.55
CA ILE A 112 -8.38 -2.87 -7.17
C ILE A 112 -8.59 -2.80 -8.69
N LEU A 113 -8.83 -3.94 -9.36
CA LEU A 113 -9.02 -3.99 -10.81
C LEU A 113 -10.26 -3.22 -11.28
N PHE A 114 -11.38 -3.33 -10.55
CA PHE A 114 -12.59 -2.55 -10.81
C PHE A 114 -12.37 -1.07 -10.53
N GLY A 115 -11.69 -0.73 -9.43
CA GLY A 115 -11.35 0.65 -9.09
C GLY A 115 -10.47 1.30 -10.16
N VAL A 116 -9.45 0.60 -10.67
CA VAL A 116 -8.56 1.10 -11.72
C VAL A 116 -9.28 1.25 -13.06
N LYS A 117 -10.25 0.39 -13.40
CA LYS A 117 -11.05 0.52 -14.63
C LYS A 117 -12.12 1.62 -14.55
N ALA A 118 -12.57 1.97 -13.35
CA ALA A 118 -13.61 2.97 -13.12
C ALA A 118 -13.05 4.40 -12.96
N ALA A 119 -11.73 4.54 -12.79
CA ALA A 119 -11.01 5.80 -12.65
C ALA A 119 -10.43 6.29 -13.98
#